data_AF-A0A538DFN2-F1
#
_entry.id   AF-A0A538DFN2-F1
#
_cell.length_a   1.000
_cell.length_b   1.000
_cell.length_c   1.000
_cell.angle_alpha   90.00
_cell.angle_beta   90.00
_cell.angle_gamma   90.00
#
_symmetry.space_group_name_H-M   'P 1'
#
loop_
_entity.id
_entity.type
_entity.pdbx_description
1 polymer ?
#
loop_
_entity_poly.entity_id
_entity_poly.type
_entity_poly.pdbx_seq_one_letter_code
_entity_poly.pdbx_strand_id
1 'polypeptide(L)'
;MDVEGRSLTRSDGIDRRNKALKLVQDWARAQRRPFQVSYTLPTSASGLEPSGVAVLQNAIDNGTNVDVVNIMTFDYYDRVTTDMGGAAISAAQGLLGQLATLYPGKTAAQRAAMVGITLMPGLDDYPRRTESTSVADAQTVYTFAHDNGFNTLSIWAVQRDSGGCPGSTGSNNCSGIVQDTWAFSQVLNPFTGR
;
A
#
# COMPACT_ATOMS: atom_id res chain seq x y z
N MET A 1 5.73 -4.67 7.05
CA MET A 1 6.58 -5.61 6.29
C MET A 1 6.46 -5.24 4.84
N ASP A 2 7.51 -4.66 4.27
CA ASP A 2 7.58 -4.43 2.83
C ASP A 2 8.13 -5.69 2.14
N VAL A 3 7.40 -6.23 1.16
CA VAL A 3 7.69 -7.54 0.56
C VAL A 3 7.57 -7.45 -0.95
N GLU A 4 8.72 -7.48 -1.62
CA GLU A 4 8.81 -7.21 -3.05
C GLU A 4 9.71 -8.20 -3.80
N GLY A 5 9.61 -8.16 -5.13
CA GLY A 5 10.47 -8.90 -6.04
C GLY A 5 10.54 -10.39 -5.70
N ARG A 6 11.76 -10.93 -5.59
CA ARG A 6 11.96 -12.37 -5.30
C ARG A 6 11.39 -12.81 -3.94
N SER A 7 11.14 -11.90 -3.02
CA SER A 7 10.56 -12.23 -1.70
C SER A 7 9.08 -12.59 -1.76
N LEU A 8 8.39 -12.25 -2.86
CA LEU A 8 6.98 -12.59 -3.11
C LEU A 8 6.78 -14.04 -3.57
N THR A 9 7.83 -14.70 -4.05
CA THR A 9 7.76 -16.07 -4.59
C THR A 9 8.67 -17.06 -3.86
N ARG A 10 9.46 -16.60 -2.86
CA ARG A 10 10.30 -17.46 -2.03
C ARG A 10 9.49 -18.11 -0.92
N SER A 11 8.83 -19.22 -1.23
CA SER A 11 7.89 -19.90 -0.32
C SER A 11 8.46 -20.22 1.07
N ASP A 12 9.72 -20.67 1.16
CA ASP A 12 10.40 -20.91 2.45
C ASP A 12 10.55 -19.63 3.29
N GLY A 13 10.78 -18.51 2.62
CA GLY A 13 10.95 -17.19 3.25
C GLY A 13 9.62 -16.62 3.72
N ILE A 14 8.57 -16.79 2.91
CA ILE A 14 7.20 -16.38 3.23
C ILE A 14 6.71 -17.14 4.47
N ASP A 15 6.83 -18.47 4.45
CA ASP A 15 6.39 -19.34 5.55
C ASP A 15 7.14 -19.05 6.85
N ARG A 16 8.49 -18.94 6.78
CA ARG A 16 9.31 -18.59 7.94
C ARG A 16 8.92 -17.23 8.54
N ARG A 17 8.66 -16.22 7.69
CA ARG A 17 8.26 -14.88 8.13
C ARG A 17 6.91 -14.91 8.85
N ASN A 18 5.92 -15.56 8.27
CA ASN A 18 4.58 -15.65 8.87
C ASN A 18 4.61 -16.41 10.20
N LYS A 19 5.30 -17.55 10.28
CA LYS A 19 5.49 -18.26 11.56
C LYS A 19 6.15 -17.37 12.62
N ALA A 20 7.17 -16.61 12.25
CA ALA A 20 7.82 -15.68 13.17
C ALA A 20 6.87 -14.56 13.64
N LEU A 21 6.06 -13.99 12.72
CA LEU A 21 5.06 -12.99 13.08
C LEU A 21 4.02 -13.55 14.06
N LYS A 22 3.56 -14.79 13.86
CA LYS A 22 2.66 -15.45 14.81
C LYS A 22 3.25 -15.55 16.22
N LEU A 23 4.52 -15.95 16.33
CA LEU A 23 5.22 -16.01 17.62
C LEU A 23 5.29 -14.64 18.29
N VAL A 24 5.57 -13.58 17.52
CA VAL A 24 5.61 -12.20 18.04
C VAL A 24 4.22 -11.74 18.47
N GLN A 25 3.16 -12.08 17.73
CA GLN A 25 1.78 -11.76 18.10
C GLN A 25 1.37 -12.43 19.41
N ASP A 26 1.69 -13.71 19.59
CA ASP A 26 1.38 -14.45 20.81
C ASP A 26 2.13 -13.88 22.01
N TRP A 27 3.42 -13.57 21.82
CA TRP A 27 4.22 -12.89 22.83
C TRP A 27 3.63 -11.54 23.20
N ALA A 28 3.32 -10.69 22.21
CA ALA A 28 2.77 -9.34 22.45
C ALA A 28 1.45 -9.42 23.22
N ARG A 29 0.57 -10.38 22.86
CA ARG A 29 -0.67 -10.66 23.57
C ARG A 29 -0.42 -11.05 25.02
N ALA A 30 0.51 -11.98 25.28
CA ALA A 30 0.87 -12.40 26.64
C ALA A 30 1.42 -11.24 27.48
N GLN A 31 2.14 -10.31 26.85
CA GLN A 31 2.67 -9.11 27.49
C GLN A 31 1.66 -7.94 27.55
N ARG A 32 0.42 -8.13 27.07
CA ARG A 32 -0.58 -7.05 26.92
C ARG A 32 -0.05 -5.83 26.17
N ARG A 33 0.81 -6.04 25.17
CA ARG A 33 1.36 -4.98 24.32
C ARG A 33 0.57 -4.91 23.02
N PRO A 34 0.15 -3.71 22.58
CA PRO A 34 -0.44 -3.56 21.26
C PRO A 34 0.62 -3.90 20.21
N PHE A 35 0.23 -4.69 19.21
CA PHE A 35 1.08 -5.08 18.09
C PHE A 35 0.21 -5.30 16.86
N GLN A 36 0.62 -4.71 15.74
CA GLN A 36 -0.04 -4.83 14.45
C GLN A 36 0.91 -5.36 13.40
N VAL A 37 0.41 -6.23 12.52
CA VAL A 37 1.09 -6.70 11.33
C VAL A 37 0.52 -5.96 10.13
N SER A 38 1.32 -5.06 9.58
CA SER A 38 1.05 -4.40 8.30
C SER A 38 1.93 -5.02 7.20
N TYR A 39 1.31 -5.42 6.09
CA TYR A 39 1.98 -5.85 4.87
C TYR A 39 1.91 -4.74 3.83
N THR A 40 3.06 -4.22 3.39
CA THR A 40 3.17 -3.37 2.21
C THR A 40 3.52 -4.26 1.01
N LEU A 41 2.69 -4.26 -0.03
CA LEU A 41 2.79 -5.18 -1.15
C LEU A 41 2.62 -4.45 -2.50
N PRO A 42 3.33 -4.87 -3.57
CA PRO A 42 3.06 -4.39 -4.92
C PRO A 42 1.64 -4.78 -5.36
N THR A 43 1.04 -3.93 -6.19
CA THR A 43 -0.29 -4.13 -6.75
C THR A 43 -0.30 -3.79 -8.24
N SER A 44 -1.26 -4.33 -8.97
CA SER A 44 -1.69 -3.73 -10.25
C SER A 44 -2.86 -2.77 -10.01
N ALA A 45 -3.33 -2.10 -11.06
CA ALA A 45 -4.57 -1.31 -11.04
C ALA A 45 -5.83 -2.15 -10.74
N SER A 46 -5.70 -3.47 -10.63
CA SER A 46 -6.80 -4.42 -10.32
C SER A 46 -6.67 -5.10 -8.94
N GLY A 47 -5.72 -4.68 -8.12
CA GLY A 47 -5.42 -5.27 -6.81
C GLY A 47 -4.13 -6.10 -6.81
N LEU A 48 -3.94 -6.90 -5.76
CA LEU A 48 -2.71 -7.69 -5.62
C LEU A 48 -2.58 -8.72 -6.74
N GLU A 49 -1.37 -8.87 -7.26
CA GLU A 49 -1.05 -10.02 -8.10
C GLU A 49 -1.10 -11.33 -7.29
N PRO A 50 -1.20 -12.51 -7.95
CA PRO A 50 -1.32 -13.80 -7.25
C PRO A 50 -0.22 -14.07 -6.22
N SER A 51 0.99 -13.55 -6.45
CA SER A 51 2.11 -13.68 -5.52
C SER A 51 1.89 -12.87 -4.22
N GLY A 52 1.31 -11.67 -4.32
CA GLY A 52 0.91 -10.87 -3.15
C GLY A 52 -0.20 -11.54 -2.35
N VAL A 53 -1.22 -12.07 -3.04
CA VAL A 53 -2.28 -12.87 -2.41
C VAL A 53 -1.71 -14.10 -1.69
N ALA A 54 -0.73 -14.79 -2.29
CA ALA A 54 -0.10 -15.97 -1.69
C ALA A 54 0.64 -15.65 -0.38
N VAL A 55 1.23 -14.46 -0.23
CA VAL A 55 1.83 -14.02 1.04
C VAL A 55 0.78 -13.95 2.15
N LEU A 56 -0.39 -13.38 1.85
CA LEU A 56 -1.51 -13.24 2.79
C LEU A 56 -2.16 -14.59 3.10
N GLN A 57 -2.36 -15.45 2.09
CA GLN A 57 -2.89 -16.80 2.29
C GLN A 57 -1.99 -17.60 3.22
N ASN A 58 -0.67 -17.56 3.02
CA ASN A 58 0.25 -18.25 3.92
C ASN A 58 0.25 -17.66 5.35
N ALA A 59 -0.04 -16.37 5.52
CA ALA A 59 -0.21 -15.77 6.84
C ALA A 59 -1.43 -16.36 7.55
N ILE A 60 -2.55 -16.47 6.84
CA ILE A 60 -3.79 -17.08 7.32
C ILE A 60 -3.57 -18.55 7.71
N ASP A 61 -2.90 -19.33 6.85
CA ASP A 61 -2.63 -20.75 7.09
C ASP A 61 -1.75 -20.97 8.33
N ASN A 62 -0.85 -20.02 8.62
CA ASN A 62 0.01 -20.03 9.81
C ASN A 62 -0.66 -19.37 11.05
N GLY A 63 -1.93 -18.97 10.95
CA GLY A 63 -2.67 -18.32 12.04
C GLY A 63 -2.17 -16.92 12.39
N THR A 64 -1.36 -16.30 11.53
CA THR A 64 -0.89 -14.92 11.68
C THR A 64 -2.03 -13.97 11.36
N ASN A 65 -2.41 -13.12 12.31
CA ASN A 65 -3.40 -12.09 12.05
C ASN A 65 -2.76 -10.95 11.25
N VAL A 66 -3.31 -10.63 10.10
CA VAL A 66 -2.89 -9.45 9.32
C VAL A 66 -3.84 -8.32 9.67
N ASP A 67 -3.28 -7.21 10.14
CA ASP A 67 -4.04 -6.04 10.56
C ASP A 67 -4.21 -5.06 9.40
N VAL A 68 -3.18 -4.89 8.58
CA VAL A 68 -3.19 -3.99 7.43
C VAL A 68 -2.59 -4.66 6.18
N VAL A 69 -3.26 -4.52 5.05
CA VAL A 69 -2.77 -4.81 3.70
C VAL A 69 -2.67 -3.47 2.97
N ASN A 70 -1.45 -2.94 2.93
CA ASN A 70 -1.08 -1.66 2.37
C ASN A 70 -0.54 -1.86 0.95
N ILE A 71 -1.24 -1.33 -0.07
CA ILE A 71 -0.83 -1.52 -1.47
C ILE A 71 0.02 -0.36 -1.98
N MET A 72 1.07 -0.68 -2.73
CA MET A 72 1.92 0.31 -3.41
C MET A 72 1.33 0.66 -4.76
N THR A 73 0.57 1.76 -4.81
CA THR A 73 -0.22 2.17 -5.99
C THR A 73 0.59 3.08 -6.91
N PHE A 74 1.75 2.59 -7.32
CA PHE A 74 2.71 3.19 -8.25
C PHE A 74 3.51 2.07 -8.90
N ASP A 75 4.32 2.37 -9.92
CA ASP A 75 5.12 1.36 -10.60
C ASP A 75 4.26 0.20 -11.13
N TYR A 76 3.19 0.54 -11.85
CA TYR A 76 2.32 -0.45 -12.47
C TYR A 76 2.99 -1.10 -13.68
N TYR A 77 3.82 -0.37 -14.43
CA TYR A 77 4.55 -0.83 -15.63
C TYR A 77 3.64 -1.47 -16.71
N ASP A 78 2.33 -1.20 -16.66
CA ASP A 78 1.32 -1.82 -17.54
C ASP A 78 1.22 -1.14 -18.91
N ARG A 79 1.93 -0.01 -19.08
CA ARG A 79 2.02 0.81 -20.29
C ARG A 79 0.72 1.53 -20.68
N VAL A 80 -0.33 1.44 -19.88
CA VAL A 80 -1.65 2.00 -20.16
C VAL A 80 -2.11 2.97 -19.09
N THR A 81 -1.60 2.84 -17.86
CA THR A 81 -1.95 3.73 -16.76
C THR A 81 -1.37 5.13 -16.97
N THR A 82 -2.27 6.11 -16.93
CA THR A 82 -1.98 7.55 -16.98
C THR A 82 -2.72 8.35 -15.90
N ASP A 83 -3.82 7.80 -15.38
CA ASP A 83 -4.59 8.35 -14.25
C ASP A 83 -4.20 7.59 -12.97
N MET A 84 -3.25 8.15 -12.21
CA MET A 84 -2.72 7.49 -11.01
C MET A 84 -3.72 7.46 -9.87
N GLY A 85 -4.54 8.50 -9.71
CA GLY A 85 -5.59 8.55 -8.68
C GLY A 85 -6.67 7.49 -8.93
N GLY A 86 -7.16 7.41 -10.17
CA GLY A 86 -8.13 6.40 -10.59
C GLY A 86 -7.59 4.97 -10.51
N ALA A 87 -6.33 4.75 -10.89
CA ALA A 87 -5.66 3.46 -10.77
C ALA A 87 -5.51 3.02 -9.30
N ALA A 88 -5.12 3.92 -8.39
CA ALA A 88 -5.01 3.63 -6.96
C ALA A 88 -6.36 3.24 -6.34
N ILE A 89 -7.44 3.93 -6.72
CA ILE A 89 -8.80 3.60 -6.28
C ILE A 89 -9.22 2.21 -6.81
N SER A 90 -8.95 1.94 -8.09
CA SER A 90 -9.29 0.66 -8.72
C SER A 90 -8.51 -0.50 -8.08
N ALA A 91 -7.23 -0.29 -7.76
CA ALA A 91 -6.40 -1.24 -7.04
C ALA A 91 -6.96 -1.55 -5.64
N ALA A 92 -7.39 -0.52 -4.90
CA ALA A 92 -7.99 -0.68 -3.59
C ALA A 92 -9.34 -1.42 -3.64
N GLN A 93 -10.17 -1.17 -4.67
CA GLN A 93 -11.40 -1.92 -4.91
C GLN A 93 -11.13 -3.39 -5.21
N GLY A 94 -10.13 -3.67 -6.04
CA GLY A 94 -9.65 -5.04 -6.30
C GLY A 94 -9.21 -5.74 -5.03
N LEU A 95 -8.42 -5.06 -4.19
CA LEU A 95 -8.01 -5.56 -2.90
C LEU A 95 -9.19 -5.86 -1.97
N LEU A 96 -10.22 -5.00 -1.90
CA LEU A 96 -11.43 -5.28 -1.11
C LEU A 96 -12.12 -6.59 -1.55
N GLY A 97 -12.17 -6.86 -2.86
CA GLY A 97 -12.66 -8.12 -3.42
C GLY A 97 -11.81 -9.31 -2.95
N GLN A 98 -10.49 -9.18 -3.04
CA GLN A 98 -9.56 -10.22 -2.58
C GLN A 98 -9.67 -10.48 -1.07
N LEU A 99 -9.78 -9.43 -0.27
CA LEU A 99 -9.99 -9.54 1.17
C LEU A 99 -11.33 -10.21 1.51
N ALA A 100 -12.36 -10.05 0.68
CA ALA A 100 -13.64 -10.75 0.87
C ALA A 100 -13.49 -12.27 0.70
N THR A 101 -12.65 -12.70 -0.24
CA THR A 101 -12.30 -14.12 -0.43
C THR A 101 -11.39 -14.65 0.68
N LEU A 102 -10.36 -13.88 1.06
CA LEU A 102 -9.38 -14.29 2.09
C LEU A 102 -9.98 -14.30 3.51
N TYR A 103 -10.88 -13.37 3.80
CA TYR A 103 -11.49 -13.19 5.12
C TYR A 103 -13.04 -13.19 5.03
N PRO A 104 -13.65 -14.34 4.68
CA PRO A 104 -15.10 -14.43 4.50
C PRO A 104 -15.88 -14.18 5.81
N GLY A 105 -15.24 -14.41 6.97
CA GLY A 105 -15.84 -14.16 8.29
C GLY A 105 -15.81 -12.70 8.76
N LYS A 106 -15.10 -11.80 8.07
CA LYS A 106 -15.09 -10.37 8.39
C LYS A 106 -16.28 -9.67 7.72
N THR A 107 -16.75 -8.56 8.28
CA THR A 107 -17.72 -7.68 7.60
C THR A 107 -17.01 -6.86 6.51
N ALA A 108 -17.78 -6.23 5.62
CA ALA A 108 -17.22 -5.31 4.63
C ALA A 108 -16.42 -4.17 5.28
N ALA A 109 -16.97 -3.56 6.35
CA ALA A 109 -16.30 -2.51 7.11
C ALA A 109 -15.00 -3.00 7.77
N GLN A 110 -14.99 -4.22 8.32
CA GLN A 110 -13.77 -4.80 8.91
C GLN A 110 -12.70 -5.07 7.87
N ARG A 111 -13.06 -5.44 6.64
CA ARG A 111 -12.10 -5.59 5.54
C ARG A 111 -11.60 -4.24 5.02
N ALA A 112 -12.47 -3.24 4.93
CA ALA A 112 -12.08 -1.89 4.56
C ALA A 112 -11.08 -1.30 5.56
N ALA A 113 -11.30 -1.52 6.86
CA ALA A 113 -10.37 -1.15 7.93
C ALA A 113 -9.04 -1.93 7.93
N MET A 114 -8.86 -2.91 7.03
CA MET A 114 -7.56 -3.55 6.77
C MET A 114 -6.81 -2.91 5.60
N VAL A 115 -7.46 -2.09 4.77
CA VAL A 115 -6.83 -1.54 3.56
C VAL A 115 -5.91 -0.36 3.93
N GLY A 116 -4.71 -0.36 3.37
CA GLY A 116 -3.84 0.81 3.30
C GLY A 116 -3.44 1.13 1.87
N ILE A 117 -3.08 2.38 1.60
CA ILE A 117 -2.55 2.80 0.30
C ILE A 117 -1.24 3.58 0.50
N THR A 118 -0.22 3.20 -0.27
CA THR A 118 1.05 3.91 -0.38
C THR A 118 1.18 4.50 -1.78
N LEU A 119 1.21 5.84 -1.85
CA LEU A 119 1.43 6.58 -3.10
C LEU A 119 2.92 6.87 -3.29
N MET A 120 3.35 7.11 -4.53
CA MET A 120 4.67 7.67 -4.81
C MET A 120 4.48 9.09 -5.38
N PRO A 121 4.86 10.17 -4.66
CA PRO A 121 4.68 11.54 -5.16
C PRO A 121 5.35 11.78 -6.52
N GLY A 122 4.64 12.38 -7.46
CA GLY A 122 5.17 12.71 -8.79
C GLY A 122 5.55 11.49 -9.64
N LEU A 123 6.64 11.62 -10.40
CA LEU A 123 7.13 10.61 -11.34
C LEU A 123 7.71 9.42 -10.60
N ASP A 124 7.17 8.23 -10.87
CA ASP A 124 7.68 6.99 -10.33
C ASP A 124 8.88 6.46 -11.16
N ASP A 125 9.21 5.18 -10.98
CA ASP A 125 10.36 4.55 -11.63
C ASP A 125 10.07 4.17 -13.09
N TYR A 126 8.83 4.28 -13.57
CA TYR A 126 8.46 3.88 -14.91
C TYR A 126 9.16 4.74 -15.98
N PRO A 127 10.05 4.18 -16.83
CA PRO A 127 10.91 4.98 -17.72
C PRO A 127 10.16 5.85 -18.74
N ARG A 128 8.89 5.54 -19.02
CA ARG A 128 8.07 6.32 -19.97
C ARG A 128 7.52 7.62 -19.38
N ARG A 129 7.59 7.81 -18.05
CA ARG A 129 7.12 9.03 -17.37
C ARG A 129 5.63 9.31 -17.55
N THR A 130 4.85 8.27 -17.82
CA THR A 130 3.38 8.37 -17.92
C THR A 130 2.71 8.15 -16.58
N GLU A 131 3.40 7.50 -15.64
CA GLU A 131 2.95 7.29 -14.26
C GLU A 131 3.50 8.45 -13.42
N SER A 132 2.61 9.41 -13.12
CA SER A 132 2.94 10.64 -12.41
C SER A 132 1.83 10.98 -11.44
N THR A 133 2.00 10.64 -10.16
CA THR A 133 1.01 10.95 -9.15
C THR A 133 1.04 12.45 -8.83
N SER A 134 -0.06 13.17 -9.05
CA SER A 134 -0.18 14.58 -8.71
C SER A 134 -0.70 14.78 -7.27
N VAL A 135 -0.60 16.01 -6.76
CA VAL A 135 -1.21 16.38 -5.47
C VAL A 135 -2.74 16.24 -5.52
N ALA A 136 -3.36 16.47 -6.68
CA ALA A 136 -4.80 16.29 -6.88
C ALA A 136 -5.21 14.81 -6.83
N ASP A 137 -4.36 13.91 -7.34
CA ASP A 137 -4.56 12.46 -7.21
C ASP A 137 -4.51 12.05 -5.73
N ALA A 138 -3.53 12.56 -4.98
CA ALA A 138 -3.43 12.30 -3.54
C ALA A 138 -4.68 12.77 -2.78
N GLN A 139 -5.25 13.93 -3.14
CA GLN A 139 -6.50 14.42 -2.55
C GLN A 139 -7.69 13.52 -2.90
N THR A 140 -7.74 13.01 -4.14
CA THR A 140 -8.78 12.09 -4.61
C THR A 140 -8.72 10.76 -3.84
N VAL A 141 -7.51 10.20 -3.70
CA VAL A 141 -7.27 8.97 -2.92
C VAL A 141 -7.57 9.20 -1.44
N TYR A 142 -7.21 10.36 -0.88
CA TYR A 142 -7.57 10.73 0.49
C TYR A 142 -9.07 10.63 0.73
N THR A 143 -9.87 11.30 -0.11
CA THR A 143 -11.32 11.33 0.05
C THR A 143 -11.90 9.94 -0.06
N PHE A 144 -11.48 9.16 -1.07
CA PHE A 144 -11.93 7.79 -1.23
C PHE A 144 -11.60 6.92 -0.01
N ALA A 145 -10.36 6.96 0.47
CA ALA A 145 -9.92 6.17 1.61
C ALA A 145 -10.65 6.56 2.90
N HIS A 146 -10.88 7.87 3.09
CA HIS A 146 -11.60 8.38 4.26
C HIS A 146 -13.06 7.89 4.25
N ASP A 147 -13.75 8.03 3.13
CA ASP A 147 -15.17 7.69 3.00
C ASP A 147 -15.41 6.17 3.09
N ASN A 148 -14.40 5.36 2.77
CA ASN A 148 -14.46 3.91 2.89
C ASN A 148 -13.90 3.37 4.22
N GLY A 149 -13.40 4.23 5.12
CA GLY A 149 -12.88 3.81 6.41
C GLY A 149 -11.61 2.96 6.32
N PHE A 150 -10.69 3.34 5.43
CA PHE A 150 -9.40 2.66 5.30
C PHE A 150 -8.47 2.98 6.47
N ASN A 151 -7.51 2.08 6.69
CA ASN A 151 -6.63 2.10 7.85
C ASN A 151 -5.55 3.18 7.76
N THR A 152 -4.90 3.29 6.60
CA THR A 152 -3.69 4.10 6.48
C THR A 152 -3.49 4.62 5.07
N LEU A 153 -2.98 5.85 4.99
CA LEU A 153 -2.40 6.44 3.79
C LEU A 153 -0.95 6.77 4.09
N SER A 154 -0.07 6.49 3.13
CA SER A 154 1.35 6.79 3.25
C SER A 154 1.96 7.15 1.90
N ILE A 155 3.21 7.63 1.92
CA ILE A 155 3.95 7.99 0.71
C ILE A 155 5.34 7.36 0.69
N TRP A 156 5.80 6.97 -0.50
CA TRP A 156 7.19 6.72 -0.82
C TRP A 156 7.77 7.92 -1.60
N ALA A 157 8.46 8.85 -0.98
CA ALA A 157 8.79 8.93 0.45
C ALA A 157 8.72 10.39 0.89
N VAL A 158 8.82 10.64 2.19
CA VAL A 158 8.84 12.01 2.73
C VAL A 158 9.94 12.86 2.08
N GLN A 159 11.11 12.29 1.82
CA GLN A 159 12.22 12.97 1.13
C GLN A 159 11.88 13.36 -0.31
N ARG A 160 10.93 12.66 -0.96
CA ARG A 160 10.48 12.95 -2.32
C ARG A 160 9.45 14.08 -2.38
N ASP A 161 8.87 14.50 -1.26
CA ASP A 161 7.80 15.50 -1.22
C ASP A 161 8.33 16.94 -1.38
N SER A 162 9.04 17.17 -2.49
CA SER A 162 9.60 18.47 -2.88
C SER A 162 9.70 18.58 -4.41
N GLY A 163 9.43 19.78 -4.94
CA GLY A 163 9.35 20.03 -6.38
C GLY A 163 10.66 20.43 -7.06
N GLY A 164 11.81 20.21 -6.42
CA GLY A 164 13.11 20.76 -6.85
C GLY A 164 13.76 20.11 -8.08
N CYS A 165 13.12 19.12 -8.73
CA CYS A 165 13.74 18.36 -9.83
C CYS A 165 12.80 17.96 -10.99
N PRO A 166 12.06 18.88 -11.61
CA PRO A 166 11.10 18.53 -12.66
C PRO A 166 11.70 17.64 -13.77
N GLY A 167 11.00 16.56 -14.11
CA GLY A 167 11.40 15.59 -15.14
C GLY A 167 12.33 14.46 -14.66
N SER A 168 12.72 14.44 -13.39
CA SER A 168 13.52 13.35 -12.81
C SER A 168 12.61 12.20 -12.36
N THR A 169 12.76 11.03 -12.98
CA THR A 169 12.04 9.79 -12.61
C THR A 169 12.70 9.10 -11.43
N GLY A 170 11.90 8.49 -10.53
CA GLY A 170 12.45 7.62 -9.48
C GLY A 170 13.41 8.30 -8.50
N SER A 171 13.42 9.64 -8.41
CA SER A 171 14.39 10.35 -7.58
C SER A 171 14.13 10.09 -6.09
N ASN A 172 15.19 9.91 -5.30
CA ASN A 172 15.08 9.65 -3.86
C ASN A 172 14.81 10.90 -3.00
N ASN A 173 15.02 12.11 -3.54
CA ASN A 173 15.01 13.35 -2.77
C ASN A 173 14.10 14.47 -3.33
N CYS A 174 13.27 14.13 -4.31
CA CYS A 174 12.29 15.02 -4.92
C CYS A 174 11.32 14.22 -5.80
N SER A 175 10.18 14.79 -6.15
CA SER A 175 9.07 14.06 -6.79
C SER A 175 9.16 14.00 -8.30
N GLY A 176 10.06 14.75 -8.93
CA GLY A 176 10.12 14.84 -10.39
C GLY A 176 9.05 15.74 -11.02
N ILE A 177 8.19 16.39 -10.22
CA ILE A 177 7.19 17.35 -10.68
C ILE A 177 7.39 18.72 -10.03
N VAL A 178 6.75 19.75 -10.58
CA VAL A 178 6.67 21.06 -9.91
C VAL A 178 5.59 20.98 -8.84
N GLN A 179 5.96 21.26 -7.60
CA GLN A 179 5.08 21.31 -6.44
C GLN A 179 5.73 22.14 -5.33
N ASP A 180 4.93 22.56 -4.36
CA ASP A 180 5.45 23.08 -3.09
C ASP A 180 6.06 21.95 -2.24
N THR A 181 7.01 22.30 -1.38
CA THR A 181 7.57 21.37 -0.40
C THR A 181 6.47 20.93 0.56
N TRP A 182 6.40 19.62 0.83
CA TRP A 182 5.41 18.99 1.71
C TRP A 182 3.97 18.96 1.17
N ALA A 183 3.74 19.26 -0.11
CA ALA A 183 2.39 19.35 -0.66
C ALA A 183 1.58 18.04 -0.51
N PHE A 184 2.20 16.87 -0.73
CA PHE A 184 1.51 15.58 -0.52
C PHE A 184 1.27 15.33 0.96
N SER A 185 2.26 15.60 1.81
CA SER A 185 2.16 15.46 3.26
C SER A 185 1.03 16.33 3.81
N GLN A 186 0.88 17.57 3.35
CA GLN A 186 -0.20 18.47 3.78
C GLN A 186 -1.59 17.92 3.43
N VAL A 187 -1.75 17.32 2.26
CA VAL A 187 -3.01 16.69 1.85
C VAL A 187 -3.33 15.47 2.73
N LEU A 188 -2.33 14.64 3.04
CA LEU A 188 -2.55 13.36 3.73
C LEU A 188 -2.52 13.45 5.26
N ASN A 189 -1.86 14.46 5.85
CA ASN A 189 -1.68 14.60 7.29
C ASN A 189 -2.99 14.60 8.11
N PRO A 190 -4.13 15.14 7.63
CA PRO A 190 -5.40 15.04 8.34
C PRO A 190 -5.96 13.61 8.42
N PHE A 191 -5.42 12.65 7.67
CA PHE A 191 -5.92 11.29 7.61
C PHE A 191 -5.65 10.57 8.93
N THR A 192 -6.68 10.45 9.75
CA THR A 192 -6.67 9.56 10.91
C THR A 192 -7.38 8.27 10.54
N GLY A 193 -6.61 7.18 10.38
CA GLY A 193 -7.20 5.84 10.34
C GLY A 193 -8.08 5.60 11.56
N ARG A 194 -9.30 5.11 11.35
CA ARG A 194 -10.24 4.82 12.44
C ARG A 194 -10.13 3.36 12.91
#